data_AF-A0A366C3T7-F1
#
_entry.id   AF-A0A366C3T7-F1
#
_cell.length_a   1.000
_cell.length_b   1.000
_cell.length_c   1.000
_cell.angle_alpha   90.00
_cell.angle_beta   90.00
_cell.angle_gamma   90.00
#
_symmetry.space_group_name_H-M   'P 1'
#
loop_
_entity.id
_entity.type
_entity.pdbx_description
1 polymer ?
#
loop_
_entity_poly.entity_id
_entity_poly.type
_entity_poly.pdbx_seq_one_letter_code
_entity_poly.pdbx_strand_id
1 'polypeptide(L)' 'MTIGDLERAAGIEDRDAFWAGFASVTGEVTVNGRTCDAGLEAGIAQLRWLADQRDGDEEI' A
#
# COMPACT_ATOMS: atom_id res chain seq x y z
N MET A 1 -1.25 4.24 -12.03
CA MET A 1 -0.34 4.36 -10.88
C MET A 1 0.08 2.96 -10.47
N THR A 2 1.38 2.71 -10.44
CA THR A 2 1.98 1.43 -10.04
C THR A 2 2.18 1.37 -8.52
N ILE A 3 2.50 0.19 -7.98
CA ILE A 3 2.89 0.06 -6.56
C ILE A 3 4.14 0.90 -6.28
N GLY A 4 5.11 0.95 -7.19
CA GLY A 4 6.31 1.77 -7.03
C GLY A 4 6.02 3.27 -6.98
N ASP A 5 5.03 3.75 -7.73
CA ASP A 5 4.59 5.15 -7.64
C ASP A 5 3.97 5.46 -6.27
N LEU A 6 3.18 4.51 -5.73
CA LEU A 6 2.57 4.61 -4.41
C LEU A 6 3.61 4.54 -3.29
N GLU A 7 4.59 3.65 -3.38
CA GLU A 7 5.73 3.56 -2.44
C GLU A 7 6.47 4.91 -2.38
N ARG A 8 6.74 5.52 -3.54
CA ARG A 8 7.38 6.84 -3.62
C ARG A 8 6.50 7.94 -3.04
N ALA A 9 5.22 7.99 -3.40
CA ALA A 9 4.28 9.00 -2.90
C ALA A 9 4.06 8.90 -1.39
N ALA A 10 4.02 7.66 -0.85
CA ALA A 10 3.95 7.37 0.57
C ALA A 10 5.26 7.65 1.33
N GLY A 11 6.37 7.92 0.62
CA GLY A 11 7.68 8.16 1.22
C GLY A 11 8.30 6.90 1.85
N ILE A 12 8.07 5.72 1.27
CA ILE A 12 8.64 4.47 1.76
C ILE A 12 10.12 4.40 1.38
N GLU A 13 11.00 4.42 2.39
CA GLU A 13 12.45 4.32 2.23
C GLU A 13 12.96 2.87 2.29
N ASP A 14 12.30 2.03 3.09
CA ASP A 14 12.60 0.60 3.22
C ASP A 14 11.39 -0.24 2.81
N ARG A 15 11.42 -0.70 1.56
CA ARG A 15 10.37 -1.50 0.94
C ARG A 15 10.21 -2.85 1.63
N ASP A 16 11.31 -3.53 1.93
CA ASP A 16 11.27 -4.88 2.48
C ASP A 16 10.70 -4.86 3.90
N ALA A 17 11.10 -3.87 4.71
CA ALA A 17 10.54 -3.66 6.04
C ALA A 17 9.03 -3.35 5.99
N PHE A 18 8.59 -2.53 5.03
CA PHE A 18 7.17 -2.23 4.84
C PHE A 18 6.37 -3.50 4.50
N TRP A 19 6.78 -4.24 3.47
CA TRP A 19 6.05 -5.44 3.03
C TRP A 19 6.16 -6.61 4.02
N ALA A 20 7.22 -6.69 4.82
CA ALA A 20 7.33 -7.68 5.90
C ALA A 20 6.18 -7.56 6.91
N GLY A 21 5.64 -6.36 7.14
CA GLY A 21 4.46 -6.15 8.00
C GLY A 21 3.18 -6.82 7.50
N PHE A 22 3.11 -7.11 6.19
CA PHE A 22 1.95 -7.75 5.56
C PHE A 22 2.22 -9.23 5.20
N ALA A 23 3.45 -9.71 5.35
CA ALA A 23 3.82 -11.08 5.02
C ALA A 23 3.08 -12.14 5.87
N SER A 24 2.60 -11.76 7.07
CA SER A 24 1.78 -12.64 7.92
C SER A 24 0.30 -12.66 7.53
N VAL A 25 -0.14 -11.76 6.65
CA VAL A 25 -1.53 -11.71 6.18
C VAL A 25 -1.68 -12.72 5.05
N THR A 26 -2.26 -13.86 5.38
CA THR A 26 -2.48 -14.96 4.44
C THR A 26 -3.94 -15.00 3.99
N GLY A 27 -4.17 -15.42 2.75
CA GLY A 27 -5.51 -15.66 2.21
C GLY A 27 -5.80 -14.79 1.00
N GLU A 28 -7.02 -14.88 0.51
CA GLU A 28 -7.43 -14.20 -0.71
C GLU A 28 -8.64 -13.30 -0.43
N VAL A 29 -8.67 -12.15 -1.09
CA VAL A 29 -9.76 -11.18 -1.04
C VAL A 29 -10.27 -10.91 -2.44
N THR A 30 -11.56 -10.63 -2.56
CA THR A 30 -12.17 -10.26 -3.84
C THR A 30 -12.23 -8.75 -3.97
N VAL A 31 -11.46 -8.19 -4.90
CA VAL A 31 -11.43 -6.75 -5.21
C VAL A 31 -11.85 -6.55 -6.66
N ASN A 32 -12.90 -5.75 -6.90
CA ASN A 32 -13.45 -5.51 -8.25
C ASN A 32 -13.77 -6.79 -9.04
N GLY A 33 -14.26 -7.83 -8.35
CA GLY A 33 -14.58 -9.13 -8.95
C GLY A 33 -13.36 -9.99 -9.30
N ARG A 34 -12.16 -9.61 -8.84
CA ARG A 34 -10.92 -10.38 -9.00
C ARG A 34 -10.41 -10.85 -7.65
N THR A 35 -9.96 -12.10 -7.61
CA THR A 35 -9.28 -12.66 -6.44
C THR A 35 -7.86 -12.13 -6.39
N CYS A 36 -7.50 -11.51 -5.26
CA CYS A 36 -6.20 -10.93 -4.97
C CYS A 36 -5.67 -11.49 -3.66
N ASP A 37 -4.35 -11.43 -3.47
CA ASP A 37 -3.73 -11.75 -2.19
C ASP A 37 -4.11 -10.71 -1.11
N ALA A 38 -4.52 -11.20 0.06
CA ALA A 38 -5.01 -10.35 1.15
C ALA A 38 -3.92 -9.42 1.71
N GLY A 39 -2.68 -9.90 1.82
CA GLY A 39 -1.55 -9.11 2.32
C GLY A 39 -1.13 -8.03 1.32
N LEU A 40 -1.12 -8.37 0.03
CA LEU A 40 -0.86 -7.41 -1.03
C LEU A 40 -1.88 -6.28 -1.05
N GLU A 41 -3.18 -6.59 -1.00
CA GLU A 41 -4.23 -5.57 -1.01
C GLU A 41 -4.20 -4.69 0.26
N ALA A 42 -3.92 -5.29 1.43
CA ALA A 42 -3.74 -4.54 2.67
C ALA A 42 -2.57 -3.54 2.57
N GLY A 43 -1.43 -3.96 2.02
CA GLY A 43 -0.28 -3.07 1.83
C GLY A 43 -0.56 -1.97 0.79
N ILE A 44 -1.25 -2.27 -0.31
CA ILE A 44 -1.66 -1.27 -1.31
C ILE A 44 -2.62 -0.24 -0.68
N ALA A 45 -3.58 -0.67 0.14
CA ALA A 45 -4.48 0.23 0.84
C ALA A 45 -3.72 1.16 1.80
N GLN A 46 -2.75 0.63 2.55
CA GLN A 46 -1.90 1.41 3.44
C GLN A 46 -1.05 2.44 2.67
N LEU A 47 -0.46 2.05 1.53
CA LEU A 47 0.31 2.96 0.69
C LEU A 47 -0.54 4.12 0.17
N ARG A 48 -1.78 3.84 -0.27
CA ARG A 48 -2.71 4.88 -0.72
C ARG A 48 -3.02 5.87 0.38
N TRP A 49 -3.30 5.38 1.59
CA TRP A 49 -3.58 6.24 2.75
C TRP A 49 -2.36 7.10 3.15
N LEU A 50 -1.15 6.55 3.08
CA LEU A 50 0.09 7.31 3.35
C LEU A 50 0.38 8.36 2.27
N ALA A 51 0.19 8.01 0.99
CA ALA A 51 0.36 8.93 -0.12
C ALA A 51 -0.65 10.10 -0.03
N ASP A 52 -1.90 9.81 0.30
CA ASP A 52 -2.98 10.80 0.45
C ASP A 52 -2.71 11.80 1.58
N GLN A 53 -2.19 11.33 2.73
CA GLN A 53 -1.82 12.24 3.82
C GLN A 53 -0.66 13.18 3.45
N ARG A 54 0.27 12.74 2.62
CA ARG A 54 1.41 13.58 2.20
C ARG A 54 1.01 14.60 1.15
N ASP A 55 0.05 14.27 0.29
CA ASP A 55 -0.54 15.22 -0.66
C ASP A 55 -1.36 16.29 0.07
N GLY A 56 -2.05 15.92 1.15
CA GLY A 56 -2.82 16.84 2.01
C GLY A 56 -1.98 17.74 2.94
N ASP A 57 -0.69 17.46 3.13
CA ASP A 57 0.24 18.27 3.96
C ASP A 57 0.87 19.43 3.16
N GLU A 58 0.66 19.53 1.84
CA GLU A 58 1.12 20.66 1.00
C GLU A 58 0.17 21.88 1.02
N GLU A 59 -0.94 21.85 1.78
CA GLU A 59 -1.84 22.99 2.01
C GLU A 59 -1.73 23.57 3.45
N ILE A 60 -0.58 24.18 3.80
CA ILE A 60 -0.49 25.12 4.95
C ILE A 60 0.52 26.26 4.73
#